data_AF-A0A954WK79-F1
#
_entry.id   AF-A0A954WK79-F1
#
_cell.length_a   1.000
_cell.length_b   1.000
_cell.length_c   1.000
_cell.angle_alpha   90.00
_cell.angle_beta   90.00
_cell.angle_gamma   90.00
#
_symmetry.space_group_name_H-M   'P 1'
#
loop_
_entity.id
_entity.type
_entity.pdbx_description
1 polymer ?
#
loop_
_entity_poly.entity_id
_entity_poly.type
_entity_poly.pdbx_seq_one_letter_code
_entity_poly.pdbx_strand_id
1 'polypeptide(L)'
;MKRSTTLLLAFLLWMPGLATVRAADETAGKFAIPATDDGLPGAGPIRRYDWFRNLWQAKRSGWAKQVERDQNAVVFLGDSITQGWGDTMSGSFGDLKVANRGISGDTTRGMLIRLQEDVLSLNPRAVVMLMGTNDLEEQAEPETIAANVKLIIAALKEHNGSMPILLCKVFPS
;
A
#
# COMPACT_ATOMS: atom_id res chain seq x y z
N MET A 1 -70.50 23.12 -19.00
CA MET A 1 -69.15 23.31 -18.41
C MET A 1 -68.29 22.09 -18.71
N LYS A 2 -67.43 22.15 -19.73
CA LYS A 2 -66.48 21.07 -20.09
C LYS A 2 -65.19 21.30 -19.29
N ARG A 3 -64.79 20.33 -18.47
CA ARG A 3 -63.54 20.38 -17.68
C ARG A 3 -62.38 19.84 -18.53
N SER A 4 -61.37 20.69 -18.71
CA SER A 4 -60.12 20.39 -19.40
C SER A 4 -59.16 19.71 -18.42
N THR A 5 -58.49 18.63 -18.84
CA THR A 5 -57.50 17.91 -18.03
C THR A 5 -56.12 18.23 -18.57
N THR A 6 -55.34 19.00 -17.82
CA THR A 6 -53.94 19.31 -18.13
C THR A 6 -53.03 18.25 -17.50
N LEU A 7 -52.31 17.47 -18.31
CA LEU A 7 -51.21 16.62 -17.84
C LEU A 7 -49.96 17.49 -17.62
N LEU A 8 -49.39 17.47 -16.41
CA LEU A 8 -48.01 17.91 -16.16
C LEU A 8 -47.06 16.72 -16.35
N LEU A 9 -46.11 16.85 -17.29
CA LEU A 9 -44.91 16.00 -17.32
C LEU A 9 -43.87 16.58 -16.34
N ALA A 10 -43.46 15.79 -15.35
CA ALA A 10 -42.31 16.10 -14.51
C ALA A 10 -41.04 15.55 -15.16
N PHE A 11 -40.10 16.43 -15.52
CA PHE A 11 -38.74 16.06 -15.89
C PHE A 11 -37.94 15.77 -14.62
N LEU A 12 -37.51 14.51 -14.42
CA LEU A 12 -36.49 14.18 -13.42
C LEU A 12 -35.10 14.50 -13.99
N LEU A 13 -34.45 15.51 -13.41
CA LEU A 13 -33.02 15.77 -13.58
C LEU A 13 -32.23 14.73 -12.78
N TRP A 14 -31.54 13.83 -13.48
CA TRP A 14 -30.58 12.91 -12.88
C TRP A 14 -29.28 13.66 -12.59
N MET A 15 -28.93 13.84 -11.32
CA MET A 15 -27.63 14.39 -10.89
C MET A 15 -26.69 13.27 -10.47
N PRO A 16 -25.64 12.94 -11.26
CA PRO A 16 -24.63 11.96 -10.85
C PRO A 16 -23.58 12.66 -9.99
N GLY A 17 -23.93 12.99 -8.73
CA GLY A 17 -23.04 13.76 -7.85
C GLY A 17 -22.75 13.14 -6.49
N LEU A 18 -23.70 12.43 -5.89
CA LEU A 18 -23.56 11.98 -4.49
C LEU A 18 -22.81 10.64 -4.33
N ALA A 19 -22.90 9.73 -5.29
CA ALA A 19 -22.31 8.40 -5.15
C ALA A 19 -20.77 8.41 -5.28
N THR A 20 -20.22 9.30 -6.11
CA THR A 20 -18.78 9.39 -6.39
C THR A 20 -18.00 9.97 -5.22
N VAL A 21 -18.58 10.91 -4.45
CA VAL A 21 -17.93 11.55 -3.31
C VAL A 21 -17.82 10.58 -2.11
N ARG A 22 -18.85 9.79 -1.80
CA ARG A 22 -18.81 8.81 -0.69
C ARG A 22 -17.76 7.71 -0.90
N ALA A 23 -17.64 7.18 -2.12
CA ALA A 23 -16.67 6.11 -2.40
C ALA A 23 -15.20 6.61 -2.28
N ALA A 24 -14.93 7.87 -2.61
CA ALA A 24 -13.60 8.47 -2.45
C ALA A 24 -13.25 8.70 -0.95
N ASP A 25 -14.23 9.09 -0.13
CA ASP A 25 -14.04 9.34 1.30
C ASP A 25 -13.90 8.04 2.12
N GLU A 26 -14.65 6.99 1.76
CA GLU A 26 -14.53 5.66 2.38
C GLU A 26 -13.19 4.99 2.05
N THR A 27 -12.68 5.15 0.83
CA THR A 27 -11.36 4.62 0.44
C THR A 27 -10.21 5.39 1.10
N ALA A 28 -10.38 6.70 1.33
CA ALA A 28 -9.44 7.52 2.07
C ALA A 28 -9.26 7.04 3.53
N GLY A 29 -10.36 6.73 4.23
CA GLY A 29 -10.30 6.17 5.58
C GLY A 29 -9.71 4.76 5.66
N LYS A 30 -9.96 3.91 4.64
CA LYS A 30 -9.54 2.50 4.64
C LYS A 30 -8.03 2.30 4.79
N PHE A 31 -7.23 3.15 4.15
CA PHE A 31 -5.77 3.00 4.13
C PHE A 31 -5.04 3.96 5.07
N ALA A 32 -5.76 4.67 5.93
CA ALA A 32 -5.15 5.54 6.92
C ALA A 32 -4.22 4.76 7.86
N ILE A 33 -3.12 5.40 8.28
CA ILE A 33 -2.27 4.84 9.33
C ILE A 33 -3.06 4.85 10.65
N PRO A 34 -3.17 3.71 11.37
CA PRO A 34 -3.88 3.67 12.64
C PRO A 34 -3.32 4.67 13.65
N ALA A 35 -4.21 5.34 14.40
CA ALA A 35 -3.85 6.42 15.31
C ALA A 35 -2.99 5.95 16.49
N THR A 36 -3.21 4.72 16.95
CA THR A 36 -2.44 4.07 18.03
C THR A 36 -1.80 2.78 17.53
N ASP A 37 -0.93 2.21 18.35
CA ASP A 37 -0.26 0.94 18.07
C ASP A 37 -1.09 -0.28 18.49
N ASP A 38 -2.26 -0.05 19.10
CA ASP A 38 -3.09 -1.10 19.70
C ASP A 38 -3.54 -2.11 18.64
N GLY A 39 -3.19 -3.38 18.85
CA GLY A 39 -3.52 -4.47 17.94
C GLY A 39 -2.69 -4.50 16.64
N LEU A 40 -1.70 -3.63 16.47
CA LEU A 40 -0.84 -3.65 15.29
C LEU A 40 0.30 -4.67 15.44
N PRO A 41 0.62 -5.43 14.37
CA PRO A 41 1.70 -6.41 14.41
C PRO A 41 3.08 -5.75 14.53
N GLY A 42 4.05 -6.55 14.94
CA GLY A 42 5.44 -6.13 15.08
C GLY A 42 5.68 -5.14 16.22
N ALA A 43 6.90 -4.63 16.29
CA ALA A 43 7.34 -3.70 17.32
C ALA A 43 8.22 -2.58 16.73
N GLY A 44 8.45 -1.52 17.49
CA GLY A 44 9.23 -0.37 17.04
C GLY A 44 8.41 0.68 16.28
N PRO A 45 9.07 1.61 15.59
CA PRO A 45 8.47 2.86 15.15
C PRO A 45 7.49 2.68 13.98
N ILE A 46 6.42 3.47 14.02
CA ILE A 46 5.54 3.75 12.87
C ILE A 46 5.53 5.27 12.72
N ARG A 47 6.03 5.77 11.59
CA ARG A 47 5.99 7.20 11.33
C ARG A 47 4.55 7.68 11.20
N ARG A 48 4.25 8.81 11.83
CA ARG A 48 2.92 9.45 11.79
C ARG A 48 2.98 10.94 11.49
N TYR A 49 4.09 11.41 10.90
CA TYR A 49 4.19 12.78 10.40
C TYR A 49 3.11 13.04 9.34
N ASP A 50 2.60 14.27 9.26
CA ASP A 50 1.50 14.62 8.35
C ASP A 50 1.82 14.31 6.89
N TRP A 51 3.04 14.65 6.45
CA TRP A 51 3.51 14.35 5.11
C TRP A 51 3.54 12.83 4.83
N PHE A 52 3.92 12.02 5.81
CA PHE A 52 4.02 10.57 5.66
C PHE A 52 2.63 9.94 5.63
N ARG A 53 1.71 10.37 6.50
CA ARG A 53 0.30 9.92 6.49
C ARG A 53 -0.35 10.18 5.13
N ASN A 54 -0.15 11.37 4.58
CA ASN A 54 -0.68 11.74 3.27
C ASN A 54 -0.07 10.89 2.14
N LEU A 55 1.26 10.70 2.14
CA LEU A 55 1.94 9.88 1.13
C LEU A 55 1.51 8.42 1.20
N TRP A 56 1.48 7.84 2.40
CA TRP A 56 1.04 6.47 2.66
C TRP A 56 -0.36 6.25 2.11
N GLN A 57 -1.31 7.11 2.47
CA GLN A 57 -2.70 6.99 2.04
C GLN A 57 -2.84 7.16 0.52
N ALA A 58 -2.12 8.11 -0.08
CA ALA A 58 -2.15 8.35 -1.51
C ALA A 58 -1.62 7.13 -2.30
N LYS A 59 -0.47 6.58 -1.90
CA LYS A 59 0.13 5.40 -2.54
C LYS A 59 -0.76 4.17 -2.43
N ARG A 60 -1.21 3.83 -1.21
CA ARG A 60 -2.03 2.64 -0.97
C ARG A 60 -3.40 2.72 -1.64
N SER A 61 -4.05 3.88 -1.61
CA SER A 61 -5.30 4.12 -2.35
C SER A 61 -5.11 4.00 -3.87
N GLY A 62 -3.96 4.39 -4.40
CA GLY A 62 -3.61 4.21 -5.81
C GLY A 62 -3.42 2.75 -6.19
N TRP A 63 -2.64 1.99 -5.41
CA TRP A 63 -2.37 0.58 -5.65
C TRP A 63 -3.60 -0.31 -5.47
N ALA A 64 -4.52 0.06 -4.58
CA ALA A 64 -5.79 -0.65 -4.42
C ALA A 64 -6.61 -0.71 -5.72
N LYS A 65 -6.46 0.27 -6.61
CA LYS A 65 -7.11 0.31 -7.93
C LYS A 65 -6.37 -0.50 -9.00
N GLN A 66 -5.18 -1.01 -8.66
CA GLN A 66 -4.24 -1.65 -9.59
C GLN A 66 -3.99 -3.12 -9.24
N VAL A 67 -4.71 -3.69 -8.26
CA VAL A 67 -4.52 -5.08 -7.79
C VAL A 67 -4.60 -6.09 -8.94
N GLU A 68 -5.63 -6.00 -9.79
CA GLU A 68 -5.79 -6.90 -10.96
C GLU A 68 -4.64 -6.72 -11.96
N ARG A 69 -4.29 -5.46 -12.25
CA ARG A 69 -3.17 -5.13 -13.14
C ARG A 69 -1.86 -5.71 -12.61
N ASP A 70 -1.65 -5.71 -11.30
CA ASP A 70 -0.39 -6.09 -10.66
C ASP A 70 -0.34 -7.57 -10.21
N GLN A 71 -1.38 -8.36 -10.48
CA GLN A 71 -1.40 -9.81 -10.17
C GLN A 71 -0.17 -10.53 -10.75
N ASN A 72 0.41 -11.44 -9.97
CA ASN A 72 1.58 -12.24 -10.33
C ASN A 72 2.82 -11.41 -10.70
N ALA A 73 2.91 -10.16 -10.23
CA ALA A 73 4.13 -9.36 -10.42
C ALA A 73 5.29 -9.87 -9.54
N VAL A 74 6.51 -9.46 -9.90
CA VAL A 74 7.62 -9.36 -8.96
C VAL A 74 7.41 -8.10 -8.14
N VAL A 75 7.16 -8.25 -6.84
CA VAL A 75 6.81 -7.13 -5.96
C VAL A 75 8.06 -6.62 -5.28
N PHE A 76 8.29 -5.31 -5.33
CA PHE A 76 9.37 -4.66 -4.61
C PHE A 76 8.80 -3.92 -3.40
N LEU A 77 9.02 -4.48 -2.22
CA LEU A 77 8.58 -3.91 -0.94
C LEU A 77 9.73 -3.13 -0.31
N GLY A 78 9.52 -1.84 -0.05
CA GLY A 78 10.55 -1.03 0.59
C GLY A 78 10.14 0.40 0.87
N ASP A 79 11.16 1.23 1.05
CA ASP A 79 11.05 2.64 1.44
C ASP A 79 11.28 3.61 0.26
N SER A 80 11.83 4.81 0.53
CA SER A 80 12.17 5.83 -0.46
C SER A 80 13.14 5.33 -1.51
N ILE A 81 14.08 4.44 -1.15
CA ILE A 81 15.06 3.89 -2.09
C ILE A 81 14.33 3.06 -3.14
N THR A 82 13.34 2.26 -2.72
CA THR A 82 12.51 1.48 -3.64
C THR A 82 11.56 2.37 -4.42
N GLN A 83 10.91 3.33 -3.75
CA GLN A 83 10.00 4.29 -4.39
C GLN A 83 10.68 5.08 -5.52
N GLY A 84 11.95 5.45 -5.33
CA GLY A 84 12.73 6.28 -6.25
C GLY A 84 12.92 5.68 -7.65
N TRP A 85 12.75 4.37 -7.81
CA TRP A 85 12.79 3.70 -9.13
C TRP A 85 11.54 3.96 -9.98
N GLY A 86 10.51 4.59 -9.41
CA GLY A 86 9.24 4.85 -10.08
C GLY A 86 8.38 3.61 -10.27
N ASP A 87 7.15 3.82 -10.73
CA ASP A 87 6.12 2.77 -10.76
C ASP A 87 6.48 1.59 -11.69
N THR A 88 7.26 1.84 -12.74
CA THR A 88 7.70 0.84 -13.73
C THR A 88 9.15 0.38 -13.53
N MET A 89 9.78 0.75 -12.41
CA MET A 89 11.21 0.51 -12.16
C MET A 89 12.13 1.04 -13.26
N SER A 90 11.72 2.14 -13.91
CA SER A 90 12.37 2.72 -15.09
C SER A 90 12.62 1.73 -16.24
N GLY A 91 11.87 0.62 -16.32
CA GLY A 91 12.09 -0.43 -17.32
C GLY A 91 13.33 -1.29 -17.09
N SER A 92 13.99 -1.16 -15.93
CA SER A 92 15.28 -1.82 -15.63
C SER A 92 15.19 -3.35 -15.58
N PHE A 93 13.98 -3.90 -15.51
CA PHE A 93 13.71 -5.33 -15.42
C PHE A 93 13.11 -5.94 -16.70
N GLY A 94 13.20 -5.22 -17.83
CA GLY A 94 12.76 -5.70 -19.14
C GLY A 94 11.28 -6.12 -19.13
N ASP A 95 11.02 -7.32 -19.63
CA ASP A 95 9.65 -7.87 -19.74
C ASP A 95 9.08 -8.42 -18.42
N LEU A 96 9.83 -8.31 -17.31
CA LEU A 96 9.29 -8.71 -16.02
C LEU A 96 8.14 -7.78 -15.63
N LYS A 97 6.98 -8.39 -15.39
CA LYS A 97 5.88 -7.72 -14.71
C LYS A 97 6.31 -7.39 -13.28
N VAL A 98 6.45 -6.11 -12.98
CA VAL A 98 6.88 -5.59 -11.67
C VAL A 98 5.79 -4.76 -11.01
N ALA A 99 5.80 -4.74 -9.68
CA ALA A 99 4.98 -3.84 -8.89
C ALA A 99 5.87 -3.17 -7.84
N ASN A 100 6.06 -1.85 -7.97
CA ASN A 100 6.76 -1.06 -6.99
C ASN A 100 5.81 -0.75 -5.81
N ARG A 101 6.16 -1.23 -4.61
CA ARG A 101 5.46 -1.00 -3.35
C ARG A 101 6.34 -0.25 -2.34
N GLY A 102 7.20 0.63 -2.84
CA GLY A 102 8.01 1.56 -2.07
C GLY A 102 7.21 2.76 -1.55
N ILE A 103 7.34 3.10 -0.27
CA ILE A 103 6.80 4.34 0.32
C ILE A 103 7.93 5.10 1.02
N SER A 104 8.20 6.33 0.60
CA SER A 104 9.23 7.15 1.24
C SER A 104 8.98 7.30 2.74
N GLY A 105 10.02 7.00 3.52
CA GLY A 105 9.99 7.09 4.98
C GLY A 105 9.43 5.88 5.71
N ASP A 106 8.97 4.85 5.00
CA ASP A 106 8.35 3.68 5.62
C ASP A 106 9.34 2.84 6.46
N THR A 107 8.86 2.33 7.59
CA THR A 107 9.63 1.49 8.52
C THR A 107 9.29 0.02 8.30
N THR A 108 10.08 -0.90 8.84
CA THR A 108 9.77 -2.34 8.78
C THR A 108 8.41 -2.67 9.38
N ARG A 109 8.01 -1.96 10.46
CA ARG A 109 6.70 -2.14 11.07
C ARG A 109 5.57 -1.60 10.20
N GLY A 110 5.76 -0.45 9.55
CA GLY A 110 4.82 0.05 8.55
C GLY A 110 4.64 -0.94 7.38
N MET A 111 5.73 -1.44 6.82
CA MET A 111 5.70 -2.46 5.76
C MET A 111 4.95 -3.73 6.19
N LEU A 112 5.12 -4.18 7.45
CA LEU A 112 4.39 -5.31 7.99
C LEU A 112 2.87 -5.06 8.06
N ILE A 113 2.45 -3.87 8.50
CA ILE A 113 1.03 -3.49 8.61
C ILE A 113 0.32 -3.53 7.26
N ARG A 114 0.98 -3.11 6.18
CA ARG A 114 0.39 -3.05 4.84
C ARG A 114 0.65 -4.27 3.97
N LEU A 115 1.33 -5.30 4.51
CA LEU A 115 1.80 -6.45 3.75
C LEU A 115 0.67 -7.19 3.05
N GLN A 116 -0.47 -7.36 3.72
CA GLN A 116 -1.60 -8.10 3.18
C GLN A 116 -2.17 -7.42 1.93
N GLU A 117 -2.54 -6.15 2.00
CA GLU A 117 -3.19 -5.46 0.89
C GLU A 117 -2.22 -5.08 -0.21
N ASP A 118 -0.99 -4.70 0.12
CA ASP A 118 -0.08 -4.11 -0.86
C ASP A 118 0.77 -5.17 -1.58
N VAL A 119 0.99 -6.34 -0.96
CA VAL A 119 1.88 -7.38 -1.46
C VAL A 119 1.16 -8.71 -1.65
N LEU A 120 0.59 -9.29 -0.59
CA LEU A 120 0.02 -10.65 -0.65
C LEU A 120 -1.22 -10.73 -1.53
N SER A 121 -2.03 -9.66 -1.58
CA SER A 121 -3.20 -9.58 -2.46
C SER A 121 -2.84 -9.71 -3.96
N LEU A 122 -1.57 -9.50 -4.32
CA LEU A 122 -1.08 -9.57 -5.69
C LEU A 122 -0.69 -10.98 -6.13
N ASN A 123 -0.72 -11.97 -5.24
CA ASN A 123 -0.19 -13.31 -5.48
C ASN A 123 1.21 -13.27 -6.13
N PRO A 124 2.20 -12.67 -5.46
CA PRO A 124 3.50 -12.37 -6.05
C PRO A 124 4.20 -13.62 -6.58
N ARG A 125 4.92 -13.46 -7.70
CA ARG A 125 5.84 -14.52 -8.21
C ARG A 125 7.19 -14.49 -7.50
N ALA A 126 7.58 -13.34 -6.96
CA ALA A 126 8.74 -13.13 -6.12
C ALA A 126 8.57 -11.82 -5.35
N VAL A 127 9.25 -11.69 -4.21
CA VAL A 127 9.31 -10.43 -3.45
C VAL A 127 10.75 -10.00 -3.23
N VAL A 128 11.06 -8.78 -3.62
CA VAL A 128 12.33 -8.10 -3.36
C VAL A 128 12.12 -7.10 -2.23
N MET A 129 12.98 -7.15 -1.21
CA MET A 129 12.84 -6.40 0.03
C MET A 129 14.08 -5.56 0.30
N LEU A 130 13.89 -4.25 0.50
CA LEU A 130 14.91 -3.33 1.00
C LEU A 130 14.26 -2.39 2.02
N MET A 131 14.65 -2.52 3.30
CA MET A 131 13.95 -1.91 4.42
C MET A 131 14.87 -1.80 5.65
N GLY A 132 14.55 -0.90 6.58
CA GLY A 132 15.23 -0.75 7.86
C GLY A 132 15.97 0.57 8.06
N THR A 133 16.28 1.32 7.00
CA THR A 133 17.02 2.58 7.14
C THR A 133 16.25 3.63 7.95
N ASN A 134 14.91 3.67 7.79
CA ASN A 134 14.06 4.59 8.53
C ASN A 134 13.85 4.15 9.98
N ASP A 135 13.84 2.84 10.24
CA ASP A 135 13.79 2.32 11.61
C ASP A 135 15.04 2.76 12.39
N LEU A 136 16.22 2.71 11.77
CA LEU A 136 17.48 3.20 12.36
C LEU A 136 17.45 4.72 12.57
N GLU A 137 16.90 5.49 11.64
CA GLU A 137 16.73 6.94 11.79
C GLU A 137 15.81 7.29 12.97
N GLU A 138 14.77 6.48 13.20
CA GLU A 138 13.88 6.54 14.36
C GLU A 138 14.47 5.87 15.61
N GLN A 139 15.77 5.55 15.61
CA GLN A 139 16.51 4.99 16.76
C GLN A 139 16.02 3.61 17.24
N ALA A 140 15.42 2.82 16.35
CA ALA A 140 15.07 1.44 16.68
C ALA A 140 16.32 0.54 16.77
N GLU A 141 16.31 -0.37 17.74
CA GLU A 141 17.37 -1.39 17.86
C GLU A 141 17.34 -2.35 16.66
N PRO A 142 18.51 -2.77 16.12
CA PRO A 142 18.60 -3.71 15.01
C PRO A 142 17.80 -5.01 15.21
N GLU A 143 17.69 -5.50 16.45
CA GLU A 143 16.92 -6.69 16.81
C GLU A 143 15.42 -6.49 16.56
N THR A 144 14.90 -5.29 16.80
CA THR A 144 13.49 -4.94 16.52
C THR A 144 13.23 -4.96 15.02
N ILE A 145 14.14 -4.38 14.24
CA ILE A 145 14.10 -4.37 12.78
C ILE A 145 14.10 -5.81 12.26
N ALA A 146 15.06 -6.62 12.73
CA ALA A 146 15.19 -8.03 12.34
C ALA A 146 13.95 -8.86 12.73
N ALA A 147 13.31 -8.57 13.86
CA ALA A 147 12.08 -9.24 14.28
C ALA A 147 10.92 -8.96 13.31
N ASN A 148 10.73 -7.69 12.91
CA ASN A 148 9.70 -7.34 11.93
C ASN A 148 9.99 -7.97 10.55
N VAL A 149 11.25 -7.97 10.10
CA VAL A 149 11.65 -8.64 8.84
C VAL A 149 11.34 -10.14 8.89
N LYS A 150 11.57 -10.81 10.04
CA LYS A 150 11.19 -12.22 10.23
C LYS A 150 9.69 -12.44 10.12
N LEU A 151 8.87 -11.54 10.68
CA LEU A 151 7.41 -11.62 10.57
C LEU A 151 6.95 -11.46 9.11
N ILE A 152 7.53 -10.51 8.37
CA ILE A 152 7.26 -10.34 6.93
C ILE A 152 7.62 -11.60 6.16
N ILE A 153 8.83 -12.15 6.36
CA ILE A 153 9.28 -13.38 5.71
C ILE A 153 8.37 -14.57 6.06
N ALA A 154 7.94 -14.68 7.31
CA ALA A 154 7.03 -15.74 7.74
C ALA A 154 5.70 -15.66 6.98
N ALA A 155 5.09 -14.48 6.91
CA ALA A 155 3.84 -14.27 6.18
C ALA A 155 4.00 -14.53 4.67
N LEU A 156 5.13 -14.13 4.05
CA LEU A 156 5.43 -14.42 2.65
C LEU A 156 5.53 -15.94 2.39
N LYS A 157 6.18 -16.68 3.28
CA LYS A 157 6.32 -18.14 3.19
C LYS A 157 5.02 -18.88 3.45
N GLU A 158 4.19 -18.38 4.37
CA GLU A 158 2.86 -18.92 4.61
C GLU A 158 1.96 -18.76 3.38
N HIS A 159 2.05 -17.60 2.72
CA HIS A 159 1.31 -17.33 1.49
C HIS A 159 1.77 -18.22 0.33
N ASN A 160 3.09 -18.37 0.12
CA ASN A 160 3.65 -19.29 -0.86
C ASN A 160 5.07 -19.72 -0.45
N GLY A 161 5.19 -20.94 0.09
CA GLY A 161 6.47 -21.47 0.61
C GLY A 161 7.55 -21.70 -0.46
N SER A 162 7.18 -21.70 -1.74
CA SER A 162 8.10 -21.86 -2.87
C SER A 162 8.49 -20.54 -3.55
N MET A 163 7.86 -19.43 -3.17
CA MET A 163 8.10 -18.12 -3.77
C MET A 163 9.51 -17.61 -3.41
N PRO A 164 10.32 -17.18 -4.40
CA PRO A 164 11.58 -16.52 -4.14
C PRO A 164 11.41 -15.23 -3.33
N ILE A 165 12.22 -15.10 -2.26
CA ILE A 165 12.32 -13.90 -1.43
C ILE A 165 13.76 -13.40 -1.52
N LEU A 166 13.93 -12.17 -2.00
CA LEU A 166 15.22 -11.51 -2.10
C LEU A 166 15.30 -10.42 -1.03
N LEU A 167 16.13 -10.62 -0.01
CA LEU A 167 16.38 -9.61 1.02
C LEU A 167 17.68 -8.86 0.70
N CYS A 168 17.55 -7.60 0.33
CA CYS A 168 18.68 -6.70 0.13
C CYS A 168 19.25 -6.26 1.49
N LYS A 169 20.58 -6.09 1.54
CA LYS A 169 21.23 -5.48 2.71
C LYS A 169 20.88 -4.00 2.78
N VAL A 170 20.67 -3.50 4.00
CA VAL A 170 20.58 -2.05 4.25
C VAL A 170 21.86 -1.38 3.77
N PHE A 171 21.72 -0.25 3.07
CA PHE A 171 22.86 0.52 2.58
C PHE A 171 23.60 1.21 3.74
N PRO A 172 24.91 1.49 3.60
CA PRO A 172 25.63 2.30 4.57
C PRO A 172 25.06 3.72 4.63
N SER A 173 25.08 4.29 5.83
CA SER A 173 24.74 5.68 6.14
C SER A 173 25.96 6.55 6.39
#